data_AF-A0A539CWA9-F1
#
_entry.id   AF-A0A539CWA9-F1
#
_cell.length_a   1.000
_cell.length_b   1.000
_cell.length_c   1.000
_cell.angle_alpha   90.00
_cell.angle_beta   90.00
_cell.angle_gamma   90.00
#
_symmetry.space_group_name_H-M   'P 1'
#
loop_
_entity.id
_entity.type
_entity.pdbx_description
1 polymer ?
#
loop_
_entity_poly.entity_id
_entity_poly.type
_entity_poly.pdbx_seq_one_letter_code
_entity_poly.pdbx_strand_id
1 'polypeptide(L)'
;MAYYFSKTPPVGFEEAVCCATEALKQQGFGIVTEIDVKETLQKKLGIEFRNYRILGACNPALAREARELEDKLGTMLPCNVVVQETPGGAIEIAAIDPVASMPAIENPRLKSAAERVREKLQKSNCQPLNAPLFAVTRACRLIRRFLSKACRVFHKLSHWLASWPRNVIARLIVEPSGL
;
A
#
# COMPACT_ATOMS: atom_id res chain seq x y z
N MET A 1 19.18 -19.53 6.81
CA MET A 1 17.74 -19.29 6.58
C MET A 1 17.56 -17.90 5.98
N ALA A 2 16.61 -17.73 5.06
CA ALA A 2 16.20 -16.40 4.62
C ALA A 2 15.44 -15.68 5.76
N TYR A 3 15.58 -14.36 5.87
CA TYR A 3 14.86 -13.51 6.82
C TYR A 3 13.46 -13.10 6.30
N TYR A 4 13.04 -13.68 5.18
CA TYR A 4 11.79 -13.41 4.49
C TYR A 4 11.30 -14.69 3.80
N PHE A 5 10.05 -14.67 3.36
CA PHE A 5 9.50 -15.64 2.42
C PHE A 5 8.91 -14.87 1.23
N SER A 6 9.10 -15.40 0.02
CA SER A 6 8.63 -14.76 -1.20
C SER A 6 7.85 -15.68 -2.11
N LYS A 7 7.06 -15.07 -2.99
CA LYS A 7 6.25 -15.71 -4.02
C LYS A 7 6.25 -14.87 -5.27
N THR A 8 6.11 -15.53 -6.42
CA THR A 8 6.11 -14.90 -7.74
C THR A 8 4.77 -15.17 -8.43
N PRO A 9 3.71 -14.39 -8.12
CA PRO A 9 2.42 -14.60 -8.78
C PRO A 9 2.48 -14.20 -10.26
N PRO A 10 1.74 -14.89 -11.15
CA PRO A 10 1.71 -14.58 -12.59
C PRO A 10 0.77 -13.39 -12.89
N VAL A 11 0.99 -12.25 -12.24
CA VAL A 11 0.16 -11.04 -12.36
C VAL A 11 1.01 -9.80 -12.52
N GLY A 12 0.42 -8.70 -12.99
CA GLY A 12 1.12 -7.42 -13.12
C GLY A 12 1.40 -6.74 -11.77
N PHE A 13 2.31 -5.77 -11.74
CA PHE A 13 2.77 -5.12 -10.50
C PHE A 13 1.64 -4.55 -9.63
N GLU A 14 0.76 -3.72 -10.21
CA GLU A 14 -0.36 -3.11 -9.47
C GLU A 14 -1.41 -4.14 -9.02
N GLU A 15 -1.52 -5.26 -9.73
CA GLU A 15 -2.36 -6.38 -9.32
C GLU A 15 -1.74 -7.13 -8.16
N ALA A 16 -0.43 -7.39 -8.18
CA ALA A 16 0.29 -7.99 -7.07
C ALA A 16 0.18 -7.15 -5.79
N VAL A 17 0.28 -5.81 -5.88
CA VAL A 17 0.09 -4.90 -4.73
C VAL A 17 -1.33 -5.03 -4.16
N CYS A 18 -2.35 -5.01 -5.01
CA CYS A 18 -3.75 -5.16 -4.59
C CYS A 18 -4.00 -6.54 -3.96
N CYS A 19 -3.48 -7.59 -4.59
CA CYS A 19 -3.61 -8.97 -4.16
C CYS A 19 -2.92 -9.21 -2.82
N ALA A 20 -1.70 -8.69 -2.62
CA ALA A 20 -0.99 -8.73 -1.34
C ALA A 20 -1.78 -8.01 -0.25
N THR A 21 -2.31 -6.82 -0.55
CA THR A 21 -3.09 -6.01 0.41
C THR A 21 -4.35 -6.75 0.89
N GLU A 22 -5.11 -7.34 -0.04
CA GLU A 22 -6.30 -8.11 0.34
C GLU A 22 -5.97 -9.40 1.08
N ALA A 23 -4.91 -10.12 0.68
CA ALA A 23 -4.46 -11.33 1.38
C ALA A 23 -3.97 -11.04 2.81
N LEU A 24 -3.33 -9.90 3.03
CA LEU A 24 -2.95 -9.39 4.35
C LEU A 24 -4.18 -9.05 5.19
N LYS A 25 -5.15 -8.34 4.59
CA LYS A 25 -6.41 -7.96 5.23
C LYS A 25 -7.22 -9.17 5.71
N GLN A 26 -7.30 -10.24 4.92
CA GLN A 26 -7.97 -11.49 5.31
C GLN A 26 -7.35 -12.15 6.55
N GLN A 27 -6.07 -11.90 6.83
CA GLN A 27 -5.38 -12.40 8.02
C GLN A 27 -5.42 -11.41 9.20
N GLY A 28 -6.10 -10.28 9.03
CA GLY A 28 -6.27 -9.23 10.03
C GLY A 28 -5.15 -8.18 10.03
N PHE A 29 -4.33 -8.10 8.98
CA PHE A 29 -3.35 -7.03 8.83
C PHE A 29 -3.94 -5.85 8.04
N GLY A 30 -3.77 -4.64 8.57
CA GLY A 30 -3.97 -3.40 7.82
C GLY A 30 -2.65 -2.89 7.26
N ILE A 31 -2.69 -2.17 6.13
CA ILE A 31 -1.54 -1.41 5.63
C ILE A 31 -1.52 -0.06 6.32
N VAL A 32 -0.48 0.18 7.12
CA VAL A 32 -0.31 1.44 7.88
C VAL A 32 0.63 2.40 7.18
N THR A 33 1.54 1.89 6.34
CA THR A 33 2.48 2.68 5.55
C THR A 33 2.66 2.08 4.17
N GLU A 34 2.85 2.92 3.17
CA GLU A 34 3.18 2.51 1.80
C GLU A 34 4.29 3.42 1.29
N ILE A 35 5.37 2.82 0.79
CA ILE A 35 6.51 3.55 0.26
C ILE A 35 6.71 3.14 -1.19
N ASP A 36 6.53 4.09 -2.10
CA ASP A 36 6.92 3.93 -3.50
C ASP A 36 8.40 4.28 -3.66
N VAL A 37 9.24 3.25 -3.72
CA VAL A 37 10.70 3.42 -3.79
C VAL A 37 11.11 3.99 -5.15
N LYS A 38 10.45 3.56 -6.23
CA LYS A 38 10.71 4.08 -7.58
C LYS A 38 10.45 5.58 -7.65
N GLU A 39 9.28 6.01 -7.19
CA GLU A 39 8.91 7.42 -7.19
C GLU A 39 9.83 8.24 -6.26
N THR A 40 10.19 7.68 -5.10
CA THR A 40 11.07 8.35 -4.14
C THR A 40 12.47 8.58 -4.71
N LEU A 41 13.08 7.55 -5.30
CA LEU A 41 14.40 7.63 -5.91
C LEU A 41 14.42 8.59 -7.10
N GLN A 42 13.39 8.57 -7.94
CA GLN A 42 13.25 9.53 -9.03
C GLN A 42 13.17 10.97 -8.52
N LYS A 43 12.35 11.23 -7.50
CA LYS A 43 12.16 12.59 -6.96
C LYS A 43 13.39 13.12 -6.22
N LYS A 44 14.11 12.27 -5.50
CA LYS A 44 15.21 12.68 -4.61
C LYS A 44 16.57 12.64 -5.28
N LEU A 45 16.78 11.70 -6.19
CA LEU A 45 18.08 11.44 -6.80
C LEU A 45 18.04 11.53 -8.33
N GLY A 46 16.87 11.61 -8.96
CA GLY A 46 16.74 11.66 -10.43
C GLY A 46 17.06 10.34 -11.13
N ILE A 47 17.10 9.23 -10.39
CA ILE A 47 17.51 7.91 -10.92
C ILE A 47 16.27 7.08 -11.28
N GLU A 48 16.27 6.49 -12.47
CA GLU A 48 15.27 5.52 -12.86
C GLU A 48 15.43 4.20 -12.08
N PHE A 49 14.31 3.66 -11.63
CA PHE A 49 14.28 2.40 -10.90
C PHE A 49 13.10 1.54 -11.36
N ARG A 50 13.25 0.22 -11.21
CA ARG A 50 12.17 -0.75 -11.46
C ARG A 50 11.02 -0.54 -10.49
N ASN A 51 9.82 -1.04 -10.79
CA ASN A 51 8.70 -0.90 -9.86
C ASN A 51 9.03 -1.65 -8.56
N TYR A 52 8.99 -0.91 -7.45
CA TYR A 52 9.38 -1.41 -6.13
C TYR A 52 8.59 -0.66 -5.08
N ARG A 53 7.79 -1.38 -4.30
CA ARG A 53 6.90 -0.83 -3.29
C ARG A 53 7.04 -1.61 -1.99
N ILE A 54 7.11 -0.89 -0.88
CA ILE A 54 7.17 -1.46 0.47
C ILE A 54 5.85 -1.15 1.17
N LEU A 55 5.16 -2.20 1.59
CA LEU A 55 3.93 -2.15 2.36
C LEU A 55 4.25 -2.47 3.82
N GLY A 56 3.89 -1.57 4.72
CA GLY A 56 3.97 -1.81 6.16
C GLY A 56 2.66 -2.42 6.65
N ALA A 57 2.67 -3.72 6.93
CA ALA A 57 1.51 -4.45 7.41
C ALA A 57 1.51 -4.54 8.95
N CYS A 58 0.37 -4.25 9.59
CA CYS A 58 0.23 -4.34 11.04
C CYS A 58 -1.10 -4.96 11.43
N ASN A 59 -1.06 -5.93 12.35
CA ASN A 59 -2.24 -6.45 13.03
C ASN A 59 -2.31 -5.80 14.42
N PRO A 60 -3.27 -4.89 14.70
CA PRO A 60 -3.28 -4.13 15.94
C PRO A 60 -3.36 -4.99 17.20
N ALA A 61 -4.09 -6.10 17.17
CA ALA A 61 -4.23 -7.00 18.32
C ALA A 61 -2.90 -7.70 18.65
N LEU A 62 -2.22 -8.24 17.63
CA LEU A 62 -0.92 -8.87 17.79
C LEU A 62 0.18 -7.86 18.15
N ALA A 63 0.13 -6.67 17.55
CA ALA A 63 1.10 -5.61 17.82
C ALA A 63 0.98 -5.08 19.26
N ARG A 64 -0.23 -4.96 19.80
CA ARG A 64 -0.45 -4.59 21.20
C ARG A 64 0.16 -5.63 22.14
N GLU A 65 -0.19 -6.90 21.95
CA GLU A 65 0.32 -8.00 22.78
C GLU A 65 1.85 -8.07 22.73
N ALA A 66 2.43 -7.97 21.54
CA ALA A 66 3.88 -8.05 21.39
C ALA A 66 4.61 -6.84 22.00
N ARG A 67 4.01 -5.64 21.98
CA ARG A 67 4.55 -4.46 22.68
C ARG A 67 4.44 -4.55 24.21
N GLU A 68 3.44 -5.26 24.74
CA GLU A 68 3.36 -5.53 26.18
C GLU A 68 4.47 -6.50 26.63
N LEU A 69 4.96 -7.35 25.73
CA LEU A 69 6.10 -8.25 25.98
C LEU A 69 7.46 -7.55 25.82
N GLU A 70 7.56 -6.60 24.90
CA GLU A 70 8.79 -5.87 24.58
C GLU A 70 8.46 -4.40 24.26
N ASP A 71 8.76 -3.48 25.18
CA ASP A 71 8.43 -2.06 25.07
C ASP A 71 9.04 -1.42 23.82
N LYS A 72 10.26 -1.84 23.44
CA LYS A 72 10.98 -1.28 22.29
C LYS A 72 10.65 -1.96 20.96
N LEU A 73 9.70 -2.89 20.93
CA LEU A 73 9.35 -3.62 19.71
C LEU A 73 8.95 -2.70 18.53
N GLY A 74 8.46 -1.50 18.82
CA GLY A 74 8.13 -0.50 17.82
C GLY A 74 9.26 -0.20 16.82
N THR A 75 10.54 -0.41 17.18
CA THR A 75 11.67 -0.22 16.26
C THR A 75 11.73 -1.25 15.13
N MET A 76 11.00 -2.36 15.26
CA MET A 76 10.94 -3.45 14.28
C MET A 76 9.57 -3.55 13.59
N LEU A 77 8.64 -2.65 13.91
CA LEU A 77 7.32 -2.57 13.30
C LEU A 77 7.29 -1.47 12.23
N PRO A 78 6.43 -1.58 11.19
CA PRO A 78 5.50 -2.68 10.91
C PRO A 78 6.15 -3.90 10.22
N CYS A 79 5.38 -4.97 10.00
CA CYS A 79 5.85 -6.10 9.20
C CYS A 79 5.95 -5.68 7.73
N ASN A 80 7.17 -5.54 7.21
CA ASN A 80 7.40 -5.13 5.83
C ASN A 80 7.05 -6.23 4.84
N VAL A 81 6.32 -5.84 3.78
CA VAL A 81 6.04 -6.66 2.60
C VAL A 81 6.47 -5.89 1.36
N VAL A 82 7.44 -6.42 0.64
CA VAL A 82 7.96 -5.86 -0.61
C VAL A 82 7.15 -6.43 -1.77
N VAL A 83 6.76 -5.56 -2.70
CA VAL A 83 6.32 -5.95 -4.03
C VAL A 83 7.29 -5.33 -5.02
N GLN A 84 7.96 -6.14 -5.83
CA GLN A 84 8.98 -5.66 -6.76
C GLN A 84 8.91 -6.36 -8.12
N GLU A 85 9.31 -5.64 -9.15
CA GLU A 85 9.75 -6.25 -10.41
C GLU A 85 11.14 -6.87 -10.22
N THR A 86 11.28 -8.12 -10.65
CA THR A 86 12.56 -8.81 -10.76
C THR A 86 13.26 -8.44 -12.07
N PRO A 87 14.58 -8.64 -12.20
CA PRO A 87 15.30 -8.40 -13.46
C PRO A 87 14.73 -9.18 -14.66
N GLY A 88 14.09 -10.33 -14.43
CA GLY A 88 13.44 -11.13 -15.47
C GLY A 88 12.02 -10.67 -15.85
N GLY A 89 11.56 -9.53 -15.34
CA GLY A 89 10.23 -8.97 -15.62
C GLY A 89 9.08 -9.62 -14.83
N ALA A 90 9.36 -10.65 -14.02
CA ALA A 90 8.36 -11.25 -13.13
C ALA A 90 8.15 -10.37 -11.87
N ILE A 91 6.97 -10.48 -11.25
CA ILE A 91 6.64 -9.76 -10.02
C ILE A 91 6.86 -10.66 -8.81
N GLU A 92 7.65 -10.20 -7.85
CA GLU A 92 7.86 -10.87 -6.58
C GLU A 92 7.13 -10.13 -5.46
N ILE A 93 6.47 -10.89 -4.58
CA ILE A 93 5.96 -10.44 -3.29
C ILE A 93 6.78 -11.13 -2.21
N ALA A 94 7.45 -10.37 -1.35
CA ALA A 94 8.29 -10.88 -0.26
C ALA A 94 7.86 -10.27 1.06
N ALA A 95 7.55 -11.10 2.06
CA ALA A 95 7.19 -10.64 3.40
C ALA A 95 8.26 -11.02 4.41
N ILE A 96 8.50 -10.13 5.37
CA ILE A 96 9.46 -10.35 6.44
C ILE A 96 9.08 -11.57 7.30
N ASP A 97 10.07 -12.36 7.68
CA ASP A 97 9.92 -13.41 8.68
C ASP A 97 10.24 -12.82 10.06
N PRO A 98 9.22 -12.56 10.92
CA PRO A 98 9.44 -11.90 12.20
C PRO A 98 10.31 -12.73 13.15
N VAL A 99 10.36 -14.06 13.00
CA VAL A 99 11.19 -14.93 13.85
C VAL A 99 12.65 -14.88 13.41
N ALA A 100 12.90 -14.86 12.10
CA ALA A 100 14.26 -14.81 11.55
C ALA A 100 14.87 -13.41 11.53
N SER A 101 14.03 -12.35 11.55
CA SER A 101 14.48 -10.94 11.47
C SER A 101 14.71 -10.27 12.82
N MET A 102 14.28 -10.88 13.93
CA MET A 102 14.43 -10.31 15.28
C MET A 102 15.34 -11.14 16.21
N PRO A 103 16.48 -11.73 15.75
CA PRO A 103 17.31 -12.57 16.61
C PRO A 103 17.97 -11.80 17.76
N ALA A 104 18.07 -10.47 17.65
CA ALA A 104 18.65 -9.60 18.66
C ALA A 104 17.74 -9.38 19.89
N ILE A 105 16.45 -9.73 19.82
CA ILE A 105 15.54 -9.59 20.95
C ILE A 105 15.56 -10.88 21.77
N GLU A 106 16.26 -10.85 22.90
CA GLU A 106 16.41 -12.00 23.80
C GLU A 106 15.18 -12.20 24.71
N ASN A 107 14.01 -12.40 24.10
CA ASN A 107 12.75 -12.60 24.82
C ASN A 107 12.00 -13.85 24.30
N PRO A 108 12.05 -14.99 25.02
CA PRO A 108 11.38 -16.22 24.60
C PRO A 108 9.86 -16.08 24.44
N ARG A 109 9.20 -15.22 25.23
CA ARG A 109 7.74 -15.01 25.13
C ARG A 109 7.38 -14.28 23.84
N LEU A 110 8.23 -13.32 23.43
CA LEU A 110 8.05 -12.61 22.17
C LEU A 110 8.21 -13.55 20.97
N LYS A 111 9.12 -14.53 21.04
CA LYS A 111 9.29 -15.52 19.97
C LYS A 111 7.99 -16.26 19.65
N SER A 112 7.23 -16.69 20.66
CA SER A 112 5.92 -17.33 20.45
C SER A 112 4.90 -16.39 19.82
N ALA A 113 4.93 -15.09 20.15
CA ALA A 113 4.09 -14.10 19.47
C ALA A 113 4.51 -13.90 18.00
N ALA A 114 5.81 -13.83 17.73
CA ALA A 114 6.37 -13.73 16.39
C ALA A 114 6.02 -14.95 15.51
N GLU A 115 6.01 -16.16 16.08
CA GLU A 115 5.58 -17.38 15.37
C GLU A 115 4.12 -17.29 14.88
N ARG A 116 3.20 -16.78 15.70
CA ARG A 116 1.80 -16.54 15.27
C ARG A 116 1.70 -15.51 14.15
N VAL A 117 2.52 -14.45 14.20
CA VAL A 117 2.59 -13.45 13.13
C VAL A 117 3.12 -14.08 11.84
N ARG A 118 4.19 -14.89 11.94
CA ARG A 118 4.79 -15.61 10.82
C ARG A 118 3.77 -16.51 10.12
N GLU A 119 3.04 -17.32 10.89
CA GLU A 119 2.00 -18.20 10.32
C GLU A 119 0.94 -17.41 9.56
N LYS A 120 0.48 -16.28 10.09
CA LYS A 120 -0.50 -15.44 9.42
C LYS A 120 0.07 -14.82 8.14
N LEU A 121 1.28 -14.28 8.17
CA LEU A 121 1.90 -13.72 6.98
C LEU A 121 2.16 -14.79 5.89
N GLN A 122 2.54 -16.03 6.28
CA GLN A 122 2.67 -17.14 5.34
C GLN A 122 1.33 -17.59 4.73
N LYS A 123 0.22 -17.36 5.44
CA LYS A 123 -1.15 -17.60 4.95
C LYS A 123 -1.68 -16.44 4.10
N SER A 124 -1.11 -15.24 4.20
CA SER A 124 -1.41 -14.06 3.37
C SER A 124 -0.89 -14.21 1.94
N ASN A 125 -1.33 -15.27 1.28
CA ASN A 125 -0.91 -15.60 -0.06
C ASN A 125 -1.74 -14.83 -1.08
N CYS A 126 -1.04 -14.14 -1.98
CA CYS A 126 -1.66 -13.65 -3.19
C CYS A 126 -2.12 -14.85 -4.03
N GLN A 127 -3.43 -15.10 -4.04
CA GLN A 127 -4.09 -15.99 -4.98
C GLN A 127 -4.66 -15.14 -6.11
N PRO A 128 -4.61 -15.59 -7.37
CA PRO A 128 -5.33 -14.93 -8.44
C PRO A 128 -6.81 -14.88 -8.04
N LEU A 129 -7.32 -13.66 -7.79
CA LEU A 129 -8.71 -13.46 -7.41
C LEU A 129 -9.60 -13.95 -8.55
N ASN A 130 -10.60 -14.76 -8.23
CA ASN A 130 -11.66 -15.05 -9.19
C ASN A 130 -12.28 -13.72 -9.67
N ALA A 131 -12.58 -13.65 -10.97
CA ALA A 131 -12.93 -12.45 -11.73
C ALA A 131 -13.97 -11.44 -11.13
N PRO A 132 -14.97 -11.80 -10.29
CA PRO A 132 -15.96 -10.80 -9.88
C PRO A 132 -15.46 -9.75 -8.89
N LEU A 133 -14.41 -10.00 -8.09
CA LEU A 133 -13.82 -8.97 -7.21
C LEU A 133 -13.03 -7.88 -7.98
N PHE A 134 -12.66 -8.17 -9.22
CA PHE A 134 -11.93 -7.24 -10.10
C PHE A 134 -12.79 -6.11 -10.66
N ALA A 135 -14.10 -6.33 -10.83
CA ALA A 135 -15.01 -5.30 -11.33
C ALA A 135 -15.07 -4.09 -10.37
N VAL A 136 -15.04 -4.36 -9.07
CA VAL A 136 -15.06 -3.33 -8.01
C VAL A 136 -13.72 -2.58 -7.93
N THR A 137 -12.58 -3.27 -8.11
CA THR A 137 -11.25 -2.64 -8.06
C THR A 137 -10.87 -1.91 -9.36
N ARG A 138 -11.36 -2.34 -10.53
CA ARG A 138 -11.25 -1.54 -11.78
C ARG A 138 -12.06 -0.26 -11.69
N ALA A 139 -13.29 -0.32 -11.15
CA ALA A 139 -14.09 0.87 -10.86
C ALA A 139 -13.36 1.80 -9.89
N CYS A 140 -12.75 1.28 -8.82
CA CYS A 140 -12.00 2.10 -7.86
C CYS A 140 -10.72 2.73 -8.47
N ARG A 141 -10.01 2.01 -9.36
CA ARG A 141 -8.86 2.53 -10.13
C ARG A 141 -9.26 3.60 -11.15
N LEU A 142 -10.37 3.40 -11.85
CA LEU A 142 -10.95 4.39 -12.76
C LEU A 142 -11.40 5.63 -11.97
N ILE A 143 -12.11 5.46 -10.86
CA ILE A 143 -12.57 6.55 -9.99
C ILE A 143 -11.38 7.31 -9.39
N ARG A 144 -10.31 6.65 -8.88
CA ARG A 144 -9.10 7.35 -8.40
C ARG A 144 -8.35 8.09 -9.52
N ARG A 145 -8.23 7.51 -10.72
CA ARG A 145 -7.64 8.19 -11.89
C ARG A 145 -8.51 9.35 -12.37
N PHE A 146 -9.84 9.21 -12.32
CA PHE A 146 -10.79 10.26 -12.68
C PHE A 146 -10.76 11.39 -11.65
N LEU A 147 -10.82 11.08 -10.36
CA LEU A 147 -10.77 12.05 -9.27
C LEU A 147 -9.43 12.80 -9.22
N SER A 148 -8.30 12.13 -9.46
CA SER A 148 -6.98 12.80 -9.50
C SER A 148 -6.74 13.65 -10.75
N LYS A 149 -7.38 13.33 -11.89
CA LYS A 149 -7.41 14.20 -13.08
C LYS A 149 -8.39 15.36 -12.89
N ALA A 150 -9.59 15.08 -12.39
CA ALA A 150 -10.61 16.08 -12.09
C ALA A 150 -10.11 17.10 -11.06
N CYS A 151 -9.45 16.66 -9.98
CA CYS A 151 -8.86 17.55 -8.99
C CYS A 151 -7.75 18.44 -9.57
N ARG A 152 -6.92 17.93 -10.49
CA ARG A 152 -5.93 18.75 -11.22
C ARG A 152 -6.56 19.76 -12.18
N VAL A 153 -7.65 19.39 -12.84
CA VAL A 153 -8.41 20.30 -13.71
C VAL A 153 -9.14 21.36 -12.89
N PHE A 154 -9.76 20.97 -11.77
CA PHE A 154 -10.45 21.89 -10.86
C PHE A 154 -9.48 22.87 -10.22
N HIS A 155 -8.29 22.44 -9.84
CA HIS A 155 -7.28 23.33 -9.31
C HIS A 155 -6.80 24.34 -10.36
N LYS A 156 -6.57 23.91 -11.62
CA LYS A 156 -6.26 24.82 -12.73
C LYS A 156 -7.42 25.76 -13.07
N LEU A 157 -8.67 25.28 -13.08
CA LEU A 157 -9.86 26.10 -13.32
C LEU A 157 -10.07 27.12 -12.19
N SER A 158 -9.83 26.74 -10.94
CA SER A 158 -9.96 27.63 -9.78
C SER A 158 -8.95 28.78 -9.83
N HIS A 159 -7.70 28.51 -10.24
CA HIS A 159 -6.69 29.54 -10.45
C HIS A 159 -7.00 30.43 -11.66
N TRP A 160 -7.57 29.87 -12.72
CA TRP A 160 -7.97 30.61 -13.92
C TRP A 160 -9.22 31.49 -13.70
N LEU A 161 -10.20 31.00 -12.93
CA LEU A 161 -11.38 31.78 -12.52
C LEU A 161 -11.02 32.85 -11.50
N ALA A 162 -10.03 32.61 -10.62
CA ALA A 162 -9.55 33.60 -9.66
C ALA A 162 -8.81 34.79 -10.31
N SER A 163 -8.38 34.66 -11.57
CA SER A 163 -7.77 35.77 -12.33
C SER A 163 -8.79 36.61 -13.12
N TRP A 164 -10.09 36.32 -13.02
CA TRP A 164 -11.14 37.07 -13.71
C TRP A 164 -11.71 38.21 -12.85
N PRO A 165 -12.10 39.36 -13.45
CA PRO A 165 -12.78 40.44 -12.75
C PRO A 165 -14.08 39.97 -12.07
N ARG A 166 -14.30 40.35 -10.81
CA ARG A 166 -15.42 39.86 -9.96
C ARG A 166 -16.82 40.05 -10.58
N ASN A 167 -16.99 41.08 -11.40
CA ASN A 167 -18.22 41.41 -12.13
C ASN A 167 -18.57 40.38 -13.23
N VAL A 168 -17.62 39.59 -13.71
CA VAL A 168 -17.86 38.55 -14.74
C VAL A 168 -18.27 37.22 -14.11
N ILE A 169 -17.69 36.87 -12.95
CA ILE A 169 -18.03 35.63 -12.21
C ILE A 169 -19.50 35.65 -11.76
N ALA A 170 -20.02 36.81 -11.36
CA ALA A 170 -21.40 36.96 -10.89
C ALA A 170 -22.47 36.68 -11.97
N ARG A 171 -22.13 36.81 -13.26
CA ARG A 171 -23.08 36.53 -14.37
C ARG A 171 -23.21 35.05 -14.71
N LEU A 172 -22.26 34.21 -14.31
CA LEU A 172 -22.24 32.77 -14.62
C LEU A 172 -22.96 31.90 -13.57
N ILE A 173 -23.29 32.45 -12.39
CA ILE A 173 -23.88 31.70 -11.26
C ILE A 173 -25.42 31.86 -11.19
N VAL A 174 -26.02 32.71 -12.03
CA VAL A 174 -27.49 32.90 -12.04
C VAL A 174 -28.11 31.99 -13.11
N GLU A 175 -28.65 30.85 -12.68
CA GLU A 175 -29.55 30.02 -13.49
C GLU A 175 -30.83 30.79 -13.88
N PRO A 176 -31.37 30.62 -15.09
CA PRO A 176 -32.68 31.12 -15.44
C PRO A 176 -33.74 30.13 -14.96
N SER A 177 -34.37 30.43 -13.83
CA SER A 177 -35.68 29.88 -13.49
C SER A 177 -36.73 30.51 -14.41
N GLY A 178 -37.34 29.71 -15.30
CA GLY A 178 -38.63 30.03 -15.91
C GLY A 178 -38.75 29.76 -17.41
N LEU A 179 -39.31 28.60 -17.76
CA LEU A 179 -40.49 28.41 -18.62
C LEU A 179 -40.87 26.93 -18.65
#